data_AF-A0A4Q2UCQ6-F1
#
_entry.id   AF-A0A4Q2UCQ6-F1
#
_cell.length_a   1.000
_cell.length_b   1.000
_cell.length_c   1.000
_cell.angle_alpha   90.00
_cell.angle_beta   90.00
_cell.angle_gamma   90.00
#
_symmetry.space_group_name_H-M   'P 1'
#
loop_
_entity.id
_entity.type
_entity.pdbx_description
1 polymer ?
#
loop_
_entity_poly.entity_id
_entity_poly.type
_entity_poly.pdbx_seq_one_letter_code
_entity_poly.pdbx_strand_id
1 'polypeptide(L)'
;MTDSFAQSKTDAVIMLDGERKEGKVIGIQANTVKFKYAGEELEYELPKEKISKIQFAAGRVEVINEAPQTAASQSSQPARFASAPTDRKNKIAVLPFLLVTNEPGIQSDPMSKRLQANCASSFRQNTSNIIVQDPLTTNRLLAKNKIDLNDAAAVDPEELAVVLGVEYVVLGTVDVMNKGTISTGSAATTYKDKASLNRDKNSRDTKASGSAVTSNNTITNANYETKVALTIYTDRGSTYYDKSRGAFGNQIDSYSNTLDYLIKRTPFGTKSR
;
A
#
# COMPACT_ATOMS: atom_id res chain seq x y z
N MET A 1 -2.08 26.65 -52.95
CA MET A 1 -1.18 25.49 -52.77
C MET A 1 -0.55 25.64 -51.40
N THR A 2 -0.95 24.82 -50.44
CA THR A 2 -0.36 24.78 -49.10
C THR A 2 0.63 23.63 -49.08
N ASP A 3 1.91 23.95 -49.23
CA ASP A 3 3.00 22.99 -49.09
C ASP A 3 3.06 22.50 -47.64
N SER A 4 2.85 21.20 -47.48
CA SER A 4 3.04 20.47 -46.24
C SER A 4 4.54 20.29 -46.01
N PHE A 5 5.09 20.93 -44.99
CA PHE A 5 6.46 20.66 -44.51
C PHE A 5 6.51 19.24 -43.93
N ALA A 6 6.88 18.26 -44.75
CA ALA A 6 7.29 16.94 -44.27
C ALA A 6 8.65 17.10 -43.58
N GLN A 7 8.68 17.01 -42.25
CA GLN A 7 9.92 16.93 -41.50
C GLN A 7 10.61 15.60 -41.85
N SER A 8 11.61 15.66 -42.74
CA SER A 8 12.37 14.49 -43.16
C SER A 8 13.10 13.91 -41.95
N LYS A 9 12.61 12.79 -41.46
CA LYS A 9 13.24 12.07 -40.35
C LYS A 9 14.57 11.51 -40.83
N THR A 10 15.66 11.91 -40.18
CA THR A 10 17.03 11.44 -40.44
C THR A 10 17.40 10.32 -39.49
N ASP A 11 18.43 9.54 -39.85
CA ASP A 11 19.04 8.60 -38.92
C ASP A 11 19.83 9.38 -37.85
N ALA A 12 19.99 8.81 -36.68
CA ALA A 12 20.82 9.35 -35.61
C ALA A 12 21.75 8.28 -35.05
N VAL A 13 23.06 8.54 -35.07
CA VAL A 13 24.07 7.71 -34.41
C VAL A 13 24.35 8.31 -33.04
N ILE A 14 24.20 7.50 -31.99
CA ILE A 14 24.52 7.88 -30.61
C ILE A 14 25.83 7.21 -30.24
N MET A 15 26.83 8.02 -29.96
CA MET A 15 28.16 7.62 -29.52
C MET A 15 28.15 7.21 -28.04
N LEU A 16 29.17 6.48 -27.59
CA LEU A 16 29.28 6.03 -26.19
C LEU A 16 29.49 7.18 -25.20
N ASP A 17 30.05 8.30 -25.66
CA ASP A 17 30.17 9.54 -24.90
C ASP A 17 28.87 10.35 -24.83
N GLY A 18 27.79 9.87 -25.47
CA GLY A 18 26.50 10.53 -25.53
C GLY A 18 26.35 11.53 -26.68
N GLU A 19 27.38 11.74 -27.51
CA GLU A 19 27.28 12.59 -28.69
C GLU A 19 26.26 12.01 -29.68
N ARG A 20 25.35 12.86 -30.16
CA ARG A 20 24.32 12.51 -31.14
C ARG A 20 24.68 13.11 -32.49
N LYS A 21 24.92 12.25 -33.48
CA LYS A 21 25.22 12.63 -34.87
C LYS A 21 24.00 12.37 -35.74
N GLU A 22 23.41 13.43 -36.30
CA GLU A 22 22.20 13.35 -37.15
C GLU A 22 22.54 13.39 -38.64
N GLY A 23 21.96 12.46 -39.40
CA GLY A 23 22.36 12.25 -40.80
C GLY A 23 21.79 10.97 -41.40
N LYS A 24 22.59 10.26 -42.18
CA LYS A 24 22.20 9.02 -42.85
C LYS A 24 23.27 7.96 -42.66
N VAL A 25 22.87 6.77 -42.22
CA VAL A 25 23.73 5.59 -42.16
C VAL A 25 23.77 4.97 -43.55
N ILE A 26 24.96 4.95 -44.15
CA ILE A 26 25.19 4.46 -45.51
C ILE A 26 25.51 2.97 -45.49
N GLY A 27 26.18 2.49 -44.45
CA GLY A 27 26.51 1.07 -44.32
C GLY A 27 27.09 0.73 -42.95
N ILE A 28 26.88 -0.52 -42.53
CA ILE A 28 27.44 -1.06 -41.29
C ILE A 28 28.42 -2.15 -41.68
N GLN A 29 29.68 -1.98 -41.30
CA GLN A 29 30.75 -2.94 -41.55
C GLN A 29 31.10 -3.69 -40.25
N ALA A 30 32.13 -4.54 -40.30
CA ALA A 30 32.57 -5.32 -39.15
C ALA A 30 32.95 -4.42 -37.96
N ASN A 31 33.78 -3.39 -38.22
CA ASN A 31 34.35 -2.53 -37.17
C ASN A 31 33.95 -1.05 -37.28
N THR A 32 33.31 -0.63 -38.36
CA THR A 32 32.96 0.77 -38.64
C THR A 32 31.53 0.91 -39.14
N VAL A 33 30.97 2.11 -38.99
CA VAL A 33 29.69 2.54 -39.56
C VAL A 33 29.96 3.71 -40.48
N LYS A 34 29.57 3.58 -41.74
CA LYS A 34 29.61 4.66 -42.73
C LYS A 34 28.43 5.58 -42.52
N PHE A 35 28.70 6.86 -42.34
CA PHE A 35 27.73 7.86 -41.96
C PHE A 35 27.94 9.15 -42.74
N LYS A 36 26.85 9.85 -43.04
CA LYS A 36 26.85 11.14 -43.74
C LYS A 36 25.98 12.13 -42.96
N TYR A 37 26.53 13.27 -42.57
CA TYR A 37 25.76 14.27 -41.82
C TYR A 37 24.64 14.87 -42.67
N ALA A 38 23.58 15.32 -42.00
CA ALA A 38 22.51 16.04 -42.66
C ALA A 38 23.05 17.34 -43.29
N GLY A 39 22.87 17.50 -44.61
CA GLY A 39 23.30 18.70 -45.34
C GLY A 39 24.75 18.68 -45.87
N GLU A 40 25.50 17.61 -45.63
CA GLU A 40 26.86 17.44 -46.16
C GLU A 40 26.91 16.31 -47.20
N GLU A 41 27.85 16.35 -48.14
CA GLU A 41 28.07 15.27 -49.11
C GLU A 41 29.12 14.23 -48.72
N LEU A 42 29.95 14.55 -47.72
CA LEU A 42 31.08 13.74 -47.26
C LEU A 42 30.64 12.50 -46.48
N GLU A 43 31.32 11.37 -46.74
CA GLU A 43 31.15 10.13 -45.99
C GLU A 43 32.20 10.03 -44.88
N TYR A 44 31.74 9.67 -43.69
CA TYR A 44 32.54 9.50 -42.49
C TYR A 44 32.51 8.04 -42.04
N GLU A 45 33.64 7.53 -41.56
CA GLU A 45 33.72 6.21 -40.95
C GLU A 45 33.79 6.36 -39.43
N LEU A 46 32.72 5.95 -38.75
CA LEU A 46 32.62 5.98 -37.30
C LEU A 46 33.03 4.60 -36.73
N PRO A 47 34.02 4.52 -35.82
CA PRO A 47 34.41 3.25 -35.20
C PRO A 47 33.25 2.69 -34.39
N LYS A 48 32.86 1.42 -34.63
CA LYS A 48 31.77 0.76 -33.90
C LYS A 48 32.04 0.77 -32.41
N GLU A 49 33.27 0.56 -31.97
CA GLU A 49 33.71 0.63 -30.56
C GLU A 49 33.39 1.94 -29.85
N LYS A 50 33.10 3.02 -30.58
CA LYS A 50 32.71 4.33 -30.03
C LYS A 50 31.22 4.62 -30.16
N ILE A 51 30.45 3.71 -30.77
CA ILE A 51 29.02 3.87 -31.01
C ILE A 51 28.25 3.08 -29.96
N SER A 52 27.25 3.72 -29.33
CA SER A 52 26.30 3.03 -28.47
C SER A 52 25.17 2.42 -29.29
N LYS A 53 24.45 3.22 -30.08
CA LYS A 53 23.29 2.78 -30.85
C LYS A 53 23.04 3.64 -32.08
N ILE A 54 22.32 3.06 -33.04
CA ILE A 54 21.85 3.71 -34.26
C ILE A 54 20.33 3.74 -34.22
N GLN A 55 19.74 4.92 -34.41
CA GLN A 55 18.31 5.11 -34.61
C GLN A 55 18.07 5.42 -36.09
N PHE A 56 17.47 4.48 -36.81
CA PHE A 56 17.12 4.70 -38.21
C PHE A 56 15.87 5.58 -38.31
N ALA A 57 15.79 6.38 -39.37
CA ALA A 57 14.61 7.18 -39.72
C ALA A 57 13.32 6.32 -39.74
N ALA A 58 13.44 5.07 -40.18
CA ALA A 58 12.36 4.07 -40.18
C ALA A 58 11.86 3.65 -38.79
N GLY A 59 12.50 4.09 -37.70
CA GLY A 59 12.14 3.75 -36.31
C GLY A 59 12.82 2.50 -35.77
N ARG A 60 13.59 1.77 -36.59
CA ARG A 60 14.44 0.66 -36.12
C ARG A 60 15.58 1.21 -35.26
N VAL A 61 15.89 0.54 -34.15
CA VAL A 61 17.05 0.84 -33.31
C VAL A 61 17.99 -0.36 -33.32
N GLU A 62 19.27 -0.11 -33.57
CA GLU A 62 20.33 -1.13 -33.55
C GLU A 62 21.36 -0.74 -32.50
N VAL A 63 21.53 -1.58 -31.46
CA VAL A 63 22.51 -1.36 -30.39
C VAL A 63 23.83 -1.98 -30.82
N ILE A 64 24.90 -1.17 -30.84
CA ILE A 64 26.24 -1.57 -31.28
C ILE A 64 27.10 -1.93 -30.06
N ASN A 65 27.13 -1.07 -29.06
CA ASN A 65 27.75 -1.34 -27.76
C ASN A 65 26.86 -0.80 -26.62
N GLU A 66 26.91 -1.50 -25.50
CA GLU A 66 26.33 -1.00 -24.25
C GLU A 66 27.27 0.07 -23.67
N ALA A 67 26.77 1.30 -23.50
CA ALA A 67 27.55 2.33 -22.82
C ALA A 67 27.79 1.91 -21.37
N PRO A 68 29.03 2.00 -20.84
CA PRO A 68 29.23 1.88 -19.40
C PRO A 68 28.42 2.98 -18.72
N GLN A 69 27.43 2.57 -17.93
CA GLN A 69 26.54 3.45 -17.18
C GLN A 69 27.37 4.40 -16.32
N THR A 70 27.55 5.63 -16.79
CA THR A 70 27.92 6.74 -15.92
C THR A 70 26.75 6.99 -14.99
N ALA A 71 27.05 7.08 -13.70
CA ALA A 71 26.11 7.15 -12.59
C ALA A 71 25.23 8.41 -12.64
N ALA A 72 24.20 8.39 -13.47
CA ALA A 72 22.99 9.18 -13.37
C ALA A 72 21.90 8.46 -14.18
N SER A 73 20.92 7.89 -13.48
CA SER A 73 19.72 7.27 -14.05
C SER A 73 19.91 5.91 -14.74
N GLN A 74 20.20 4.87 -13.96
CA GLN A 74 19.64 3.52 -14.12
C GLN A 74 20.06 2.66 -12.93
N SER A 75 19.26 2.65 -11.87
CA SER A 75 19.17 1.45 -11.05
C SER A 75 18.46 0.39 -11.89
N SER A 76 19.09 -0.75 -12.06
CA SER A 76 18.51 -2.00 -12.53
C SER A 76 17.30 -2.40 -11.67
N GLN A 77 16.15 -1.85 -11.99
CA GLN A 77 14.87 -2.49 -11.75
C GLN A 77 14.44 -3.14 -13.07
N PRO A 78 13.90 -4.37 -13.08
CA PRO A 78 13.26 -4.91 -14.28
C PRO A 78 12.30 -3.84 -14.79
N ALA A 79 12.34 -3.54 -16.09
CA ALA A 79 11.51 -2.52 -16.73
C ALA A 79 10.17 -2.47 -16.00
N ARG A 80 9.94 -1.38 -15.25
CA ARG A 80 8.66 -1.16 -14.60
C ARG A 80 7.66 -1.31 -15.74
N PHE A 81 6.85 -2.36 -15.71
CA PHE A 81 5.62 -2.37 -16.46
C PHE A 81 4.79 -1.24 -15.82
N ALA A 82 5.10 0.00 -16.18
CA ALA A 82 4.28 1.13 -15.87
C ALA A 82 2.99 0.83 -16.62
N SER A 83 2.02 0.30 -15.86
CA SER A 83 0.70 -0.01 -16.38
C SER A 83 0.21 1.18 -17.20
N ALA A 84 -0.29 0.91 -18.41
CA ALA A 84 -0.83 1.99 -19.22
C ALA A 84 -1.99 2.65 -18.45
N PRO A 85 -2.25 3.96 -18.61
CA PRO A 85 -3.36 4.62 -17.93
C PRO A 85 -4.72 3.92 -18.13
N THR A 86 -4.90 3.26 -19.28
CA THR A 86 -6.07 2.43 -19.58
C THR A 86 -6.18 1.19 -18.70
N ASP A 87 -5.05 0.57 -18.34
CA ASP A 87 -5.02 -0.66 -17.55
C ASP A 87 -5.29 -0.40 -16.06
N ARG A 88 -5.07 0.83 -15.60
CA ARG A 88 -5.31 1.26 -14.21
C ARG A 88 -6.77 1.59 -13.93
N LYS A 89 -7.55 1.87 -14.98
CA LYS A 89 -8.94 2.33 -14.91
C LYS A 89 -9.79 1.51 -13.94
N ASN A 90 -10.52 2.22 -13.08
CA ASN A 90 -11.44 1.71 -12.07
C ASN A 90 -10.80 0.68 -11.11
N LYS A 91 -9.48 0.64 -10.97
CA LYS A 91 -8.82 -0.23 -9.98
C LYS A 91 -8.41 0.57 -8.76
N ILE A 92 -8.53 -0.05 -7.59
CA ILE A 92 -8.12 0.53 -6.32
C ILE A 92 -7.22 -0.42 -5.56
N ALA A 93 -6.11 0.09 -5.02
CA ALA A 93 -5.25 -0.64 -4.10
C ALA A 93 -5.36 -0.04 -2.70
N VAL A 94 -5.45 -0.91 -1.70
CA VAL A 94 -5.42 -0.51 -0.29
C VAL A 94 -4.03 -0.81 0.24
N LEU A 95 -3.34 0.22 0.75
CA LEU A 95 -2.03 0.04 1.38
C LEU A 95 -2.18 -0.52 2.81
N PRO A 96 -1.15 -1.20 3.35
CA PRO A 96 -1.01 -1.43 4.79
C PRO A 96 -1.31 -0.17 5.58
N PHE A 97 -2.18 -0.28 6.58
CA PHE A 97 -2.57 0.87 7.41
C PHE A 97 -1.43 1.26 8.35
N LEU A 98 -1.28 2.56 8.62
CA LEU A 98 -0.48 3.01 9.74
C LEU A 98 -1.24 2.75 11.04
N LEU A 99 -0.62 2.04 11.99
CA LEU A 99 -1.18 1.84 13.31
C LEU A 99 -0.45 2.74 14.30
N VAL A 100 -1.19 3.57 15.02
CA VAL A 100 -0.70 4.36 16.15
C VAL A 100 -1.33 3.79 17.42
N THR A 101 -0.51 3.34 18.36
CA THR A 101 -0.99 2.74 19.60
C THR A 101 -0.06 3.02 20.76
N ASN A 102 -0.62 3.09 21.97
CA ASN A 102 0.12 3.16 23.23
C ASN A 102 0.23 1.78 23.93
N GLU A 103 -0.28 0.71 23.31
CA GLU A 103 -0.24 -0.65 23.85
C GLU A 103 0.99 -1.42 23.37
N PRO A 104 1.92 -1.79 24.28
CA PRO A 104 3.13 -2.54 23.90
C PRO A 104 2.84 -3.97 23.41
N GLY A 105 1.65 -4.52 23.72
CA GLY A 105 1.24 -5.85 23.29
C GLY A 105 0.72 -5.95 21.85
N ILE A 106 0.49 -4.82 21.19
CA ILE A 106 -0.04 -4.80 19.81
C ILE A 106 1.11 -4.67 18.82
N GLN A 107 1.33 -5.73 18.03
CA GLN A 107 2.27 -5.68 16.92
C GLN A 107 1.67 -4.89 15.76
N SER A 108 2.37 -3.84 15.31
CA SER A 108 1.94 -2.96 14.22
C SER A 108 1.76 -3.72 12.91
N ASP A 109 2.77 -4.46 12.46
CA ASP A 109 2.79 -5.09 11.13
C ASP A 109 1.62 -6.06 10.86
N PRO A 110 1.33 -7.05 11.74
CA PRO A 110 0.19 -7.95 11.53
C PRO A 110 -1.14 -7.20 11.57
N MET A 111 -1.27 -6.21 12.46
CA MET A 111 -2.49 -5.43 12.62
C MET A 111 -2.73 -4.52 11.41
N SER A 112 -1.69 -3.86 10.90
CA SER A 112 -1.71 -3.05 9.68
C SER A 112 -2.17 -3.84 8.45
N LYS A 113 -1.67 -5.07 8.29
CA LYS A 113 -2.09 -5.99 7.20
C LYS A 113 -3.52 -6.49 7.39
N ARG A 114 -3.93 -6.74 8.65
CA ARG A 114 -5.33 -7.11 8.95
C ARG A 114 -6.29 -5.96 8.64
N LEU A 115 -5.94 -4.73 9.03
CA LEU A 115 -6.70 -3.53 8.72
C LEU A 115 -6.83 -3.31 7.20
N GLN A 116 -5.74 -3.47 6.47
CA GLN A 116 -5.73 -3.45 5.00
C GLN A 116 -6.70 -4.49 4.41
N ALA A 117 -6.63 -5.75 4.87
CA ALA A 117 -7.50 -6.82 4.38
C ALA A 117 -8.98 -6.55 4.68
N ASN A 118 -9.29 -6.09 5.89
CA ASN A 118 -10.65 -5.68 6.29
C ASN A 118 -11.13 -4.52 5.42
N CYS A 119 -10.26 -3.56 5.11
CA CYS A 119 -10.59 -2.42 4.27
C CYS A 119 -10.86 -2.81 2.82
N ALA A 120 -10.01 -3.65 2.23
CA ALA A 120 -10.26 -4.20 0.90
C ALA A 120 -11.57 -5.01 0.85
N SER A 121 -11.86 -5.80 1.89
CA SER A 121 -13.14 -6.52 2.02
C SER A 121 -14.34 -5.56 2.07
N SER A 122 -14.24 -4.51 2.88
CA SER A 122 -15.28 -3.48 3.01
C SER A 122 -15.52 -2.76 1.68
N PHE A 123 -14.48 -2.40 0.93
CA PHE A 123 -14.64 -1.83 -0.41
C PHE A 123 -15.41 -2.78 -1.33
N ARG A 124 -15.05 -4.08 -1.37
CA ARG A 124 -15.75 -5.07 -2.20
C ARG A 124 -17.23 -5.20 -1.85
N GLN A 125 -17.58 -5.08 -0.58
CA GLN A 125 -18.96 -5.23 -0.11
C GLN A 125 -19.79 -3.95 -0.27
N ASN A 126 -19.17 -2.79 -0.08
CA ASN A 126 -19.87 -1.53 0.14
C ASN A 126 -19.73 -0.53 -1.02
N THR A 127 -19.08 -0.91 -2.11
CA THR A 127 -18.85 -0.05 -3.28
C THR A 127 -19.21 -0.76 -4.57
N SER A 128 -19.52 0.00 -5.61
CA SER A 128 -19.80 -0.50 -6.96
C SER A 128 -18.90 0.21 -7.98
N ASN A 129 -18.73 -0.41 -9.15
CA ASN A 129 -17.96 0.14 -10.27
C ASN A 129 -16.45 0.36 -10.00
N ILE A 130 -15.90 -0.33 -8.99
CA ILE A 130 -14.46 -0.32 -8.71
C ILE A 130 -13.95 -1.75 -8.48
N ILE A 131 -12.75 -2.03 -8.99
CA ILE A 131 -12.07 -3.32 -8.91
C ILE A 131 -11.03 -3.23 -7.80
N VAL A 132 -11.28 -3.90 -6.69
CA VAL A 132 -10.39 -3.90 -5.52
C VAL A 132 -9.25 -4.88 -5.73
N GLN A 133 -8.03 -4.38 -5.89
CA GLN A 133 -6.81 -5.18 -5.95
C GLN A 133 -6.68 -6.04 -4.70
N ASP A 134 -6.21 -7.26 -4.88
CA ASP A 134 -5.94 -8.16 -3.78
C ASP A 134 -4.80 -7.63 -2.86
N PRO A 135 -4.99 -7.59 -1.53
CA PRO A 135 -3.97 -7.10 -0.60
C PRO A 135 -2.62 -7.84 -0.70
N LEU A 136 -2.61 -9.14 -0.96
CA LEU A 136 -1.36 -9.89 -1.12
C LEU A 136 -0.59 -9.42 -2.37
N THR A 137 -1.32 -9.17 -3.47
CA THR A 137 -0.74 -8.59 -4.68
C THR A 137 -0.18 -7.20 -4.41
N THR A 138 -0.92 -6.35 -3.69
CA THR A 138 -0.46 -5.00 -3.29
C THR A 138 0.85 -5.10 -2.49
N ASN A 139 0.86 -5.92 -1.44
CA ASN A 139 2.01 -6.09 -0.55
C ASN A 139 3.24 -6.64 -1.26
N ARG A 140 3.04 -7.58 -2.20
CA ARG A 140 4.12 -8.12 -3.03
C ARG A 140 4.71 -7.05 -3.96
N LEU A 141 3.89 -6.19 -4.55
CA LEU A 141 4.35 -5.10 -5.41
C LEU A 141 5.13 -4.05 -4.60
N LEU A 142 4.63 -3.67 -3.41
CA LEU A 142 5.33 -2.77 -2.50
C LEU A 142 6.71 -3.34 -2.11
N ALA A 143 6.75 -4.59 -1.67
CA ALA A 143 8.00 -5.26 -1.28
C ALA A 143 8.99 -5.40 -2.45
N LYS A 144 8.51 -5.76 -3.64
CA LYS A 144 9.36 -5.87 -4.85
C LYS A 144 10.00 -4.55 -5.22
N ASN A 145 9.30 -3.44 -4.99
CA ASN A 145 9.78 -2.09 -5.29
C ASN A 145 10.49 -1.43 -4.10
N LYS A 146 10.69 -2.15 -2.98
CA LYS A 146 11.33 -1.67 -1.74
C LYS A 146 10.67 -0.41 -1.18
N ILE A 147 9.35 -0.32 -1.29
CA ILE A 147 8.56 0.79 -0.76
C ILE A 147 8.24 0.49 0.71
N ASP A 148 8.75 1.32 1.61
CA ASP A 148 8.36 1.33 3.02
C ASP A 148 7.28 2.39 3.25
N LEU A 149 6.21 2.00 3.92
CA LEU A 149 5.04 2.84 4.20
C LEU A 149 5.07 3.47 5.59
N ASN A 150 6.05 3.11 6.43
CA ASN A 150 6.30 3.82 7.68
C ASN A 150 6.72 5.27 7.43
N ASP A 151 7.26 5.55 6.24
CA ASP A 151 7.64 6.87 5.76
C ASP A 151 6.75 7.30 4.59
N ALA A 152 5.43 7.11 4.71
CA ALA A 152 4.45 7.39 3.64
C ALA A 152 4.49 8.85 3.12
N ALA A 153 5.15 9.77 3.84
CA ALA A 153 5.43 11.13 3.37
C ALA A 153 6.52 11.18 2.27
N ALA A 154 7.34 10.14 2.14
CA ALA A 154 8.45 10.06 1.19
C ALA A 154 8.06 9.48 -0.18
N VAL A 155 6.83 8.97 -0.34
CA VAL A 155 6.42 8.28 -1.58
C VAL A 155 5.25 9.00 -2.23
N ASP A 156 5.47 9.46 -3.46
CA ASP A 156 4.45 10.15 -4.25
C ASP A 156 3.27 9.20 -4.56
N PRO A 157 2.01 9.59 -4.23
CA PRO A 157 0.84 8.82 -4.59
C PRO A 157 0.71 8.51 -6.09
N GLU A 158 1.21 9.40 -6.97
CA GLU A 158 1.24 9.15 -8.42
C GLU A 158 2.17 7.98 -8.75
N GLU A 159 3.39 7.97 -8.20
CA GLU A 159 4.34 6.86 -8.42
C GLU A 159 3.78 5.54 -7.86
N LEU A 160 3.12 5.59 -6.69
CA LEU A 160 2.45 4.43 -6.09
C LEU A 160 1.38 3.87 -7.02
N ALA A 161 0.52 4.72 -7.58
CA ALA A 161 -0.54 4.30 -8.48
C ALA A 161 0.03 3.59 -9.73
N VAL A 162 1.12 4.12 -10.30
CA VAL A 162 1.81 3.52 -11.44
C VAL A 162 2.43 2.16 -11.09
N VAL A 163 3.13 2.07 -9.95
CA VAL A 163 3.78 0.84 -9.46
C VAL A 163 2.77 -0.25 -9.12
N LEU A 164 1.65 0.13 -8.50
CA LEU A 164 0.60 -0.80 -8.09
C LEU A 164 -0.35 -1.17 -9.25
N GLY A 165 -0.35 -0.38 -10.31
CA GLY A 165 -1.21 -0.58 -11.47
C GLY A 165 -2.68 -0.29 -11.21
N VAL A 166 -2.95 0.78 -10.46
CA VAL A 166 -4.30 1.16 -10.03
C VAL A 166 -4.57 2.65 -10.29
N GLU A 167 -5.84 3.01 -10.48
CA GLU A 167 -6.26 4.41 -10.63
C GLU A 167 -6.38 5.10 -9.27
N TYR A 168 -6.70 4.33 -8.22
CA TYR A 168 -6.90 4.86 -6.87
C TYR A 168 -6.00 4.15 -5.86
N VAL A 169 -5.36 4.93 -4.99
CA VAL A 169 -4.53 4.42 -3.88
C VAL A 169 -5.15 4.87 -2.57
N VAL A 170 -5.38 3.92 -1.66
CA VAL A 170 -5.98 4.17 -0.34
C VAL A 170 -4.89 4.12 0.72
N LEU A 171 -4.73 5.24 1.43
CA LEU A 171 -3.96 5.33 2.67
C LEU A 171 -4.94 5.38 3.85
N GLY A 172 -4.54 4.74 4.94
CA GLY A 172 -5.33 4.78 6.15
C GLY A 172 -4.47 4.73 7.40
N THR A 173 -4.95 5.41 8.43
CA THR A 173 -4.35 5.40 9.76
C THR A 173 -5.41 4.98 10.76
N VAL A 174 -5.06 4.08 11.68
CA VAL A 174 -5.88 3.76 12.84
C VAL A 174 -5.11 4.10 14.10
N ASP A 175 -5.69 5.00 14.89
CA ASP A 175 -5.25 5.27 16.25
C ASP A 175 -6.02 4.36 17.18
N VAL A 176 -5.33 3.59 18.03
CA VAL A 176 -5.91 2.74 19.08
C VAL A 176 -5.23 3.10 20.40
N MET A 177 -5.95 3.80 21.27
CA MET A 177 -5.40 4.29 22.52
C MET A 177 -6.08 3.60 23.70
N ASN A 178 -5.35 2.82 24.50
CA ASN A 178 -5.85 2.32 25.77
C ASN A 178 -6.05 3.49 26.75
N LYS A 179 -7.25 3.59 27.31
CA LYS A 179 -7.70 4.60 28.27
C LYS A 179 -7.78 4.09 29.70
N GLY A 180 -7.34 2.86 29.94
CA GLY A 180 -7.33 2.22 31.25
C GLY A 180 -8.28 1.04 31.34
N THR A 181 -8.14 0.31 32.43
CA THR A 181 -8.94 -0.89 32.74
C THR A 181 -10.00 -0.57 33.79
N ILE A 182 -11.19 -1.10 33.59
CA ILE A 182 -12.25 -1.11 34.61
C ILE A 182 -12.40 -2.55 35.08
N SER A 183 -12.15 -2.77 36.36
CA SER A 183 -12.33 -4.06 37.02
C SER A 183 -13.59 -4.02 37.88
N THR A 184 -14.50 -4.96 37.66
CA THR A 184 -15.68 -5.17 38.49
C THR A 184 -15.59 -6.54 39.12
N GLY A 185 -15.52 -6.58 40.45
CA GLY A 185 -15.49 -7.81 41.24
C GLY A 185 -16.84 -8.08 41.89
N SER A 186 -17.28 -9.34 41.85
CA SER A 186 -18.44 -9.85 42.57
C SER A 186 -18.00 -11.00 43.47
N ALA A 187 -18.33 -10.93 44.75
CA ALA A 187 -18.07 -12.00 45.72
C ALA A 187 -19.39 -12.65 46.12
N ALA A 188 -19.49 -13.97 45.99
CA ALA A 188 -20.61 -14.75 46.49
C ALA A 188 -20.12 -15.64 47.63
N THR A 189 -20.66 -15.44 48.82
CA THR A 189 -20.38 -16.26 50.01
C THR A 189 -21.52 -17.25 50.22
N THR A 190 -21.24 -18.53 50.06
CA THR A 190 -22.20 -19.61 50.36
C THR A 190 -21.81 -20.26 51.68
N TYR A 191 -22.75 -20.29 52.63
CA TYR A 191 -22.57 -20.98 53.90
C TYR A 191 -23.06 -22.42 53.75
N LYS A 192 -22.18 -23.39 54.03
CA LYS A 192 -22.58 -24.79 54.20
C LYS A 192 -22.93 -25.01 55.67
N ASP A 193 -24.23 -25.00 55.97
CA ASP A 193 -24.70 -25.53 57.24
C ASP A 193 -24.58 -27.05 57.24
N LYS A 194 -23.98 -27.60 58.29
CA LYS A 194 -23.92 -29.05 58.50
C LYS A 194 -25.36 -29.52 58.72
N ALA A 195 -25.83 -30.47 57.91
CA ALA A 195 -27.15 -31.09 58.08
C ALA A 195 -27.38 -31.42 59.55
N SER A 196 -28.54 -31.01 60.07
CA SER A 196 -28.92 -31.15 61.48
C SER A 196 -28.58 -32.55 61.98
N LEU A 197 -27.53 -32.65 62.80
CA LEU A 197 -27.34 -33.81 63.65
C LEU A 197 -28.61 -33.94 64.47
N ASN A 198 -29.28 -35.09 64.38
CA ASN A 198 -30.40 -35.45 65.22
C ASN A 198 -30.08 -35.03 66.66
N ARG A 199 -30.77 -33.99 67.15
CA ARG A 199 -30.53 -33.43 68.48
C ARG A 199 -31.04 -34.44 69.49
N ASP A 200 -30.16 -35.33 69.93
CA ASP A 200 -30.39 -36.05 71.17
C ASP A 200 -30.30 -35.07 72.33
N LYS A 201 -31.28 -35.14 73.24
CA LYS A 201 -31.77 -34.03 74.08
C LYS A 201 -30.86 -33.73 75.29
N ASN A 202 -29.56 -33.99 75.21
CA ASN A 202 -28.65 -33.86 76.34
C ASN A 202 -27.19 -33.55 75.94
N SER A 203 -26.95 -32.39 75.32
CA SER A 203 -25.59 -31.85 75.22
C SER A 203 -25.64 -30.32 75.24
N ARG A 204 -25.36 -29.75 76.41
CA ARG A 204 -24.93 -28.35 76.54
C ARG A 204 -23.47 -28.33 76.08
N ASP A 205 -23.12 -27.40 75.18
CA ASP A 205 -21.80 -27.19 74.57
C ASP A 205 -21.43 -28.02 73.33
N THR A 206 -22.16 -27.84 72.23
CA THR A 206 -21.56 -28.00 70.89
C THR A 206 -21.66 -26.68 70.11
N LYS A 207 -20.55 -25.94 70.03
CA LYS A 207 -20.43 -24.77 69.15
C LYS A 207 -20.58 -25.26 67.70
N ALA A 208 -21.63 -24.81 67.02
CA ALA A 208 -21.83 -25.08 65.61
C ALA A 208 -20.73 -24.36 64.80
N SER A 209 -19.82 -25.12 64.19
CA SER A 209 -18.87 -24.61 63.20
C SER A 209 -19.40 -24.87 61.80
N GLY A 210 -19.82 -23.80 61.11
CA GLY A 210 -20.15 -23.81 59.69
C GLY A 210 -18.95 -23.37 58.86
N SER A 211 -18.81 -23.91 57.65
CA SER A 211 -17.78 -23.48 56.70
C SER A 211 -18.40 -22.55 55.65
N ALA A 212 -17.87 -21.33 55.55
CA ALA A 212 -18.19 -20.41 54.47
C ALA A 212 -17.27 -20.70 53.27
N VAL A 213 -17.87 -20.84 52.08
CA VAL A 213 -17.13 -20.91 50.82
C VAL A 213 -17.40 -19.61 50.07
N THR A 214 -16.37 -18.78 49.94
CA THR A 214 -16.43 -17.53 49.17
C THR A 214 -15.90 -17.79 47.77
N SER A 215 -16.69 -17.47 46.75
CA SER A 215 -16.26 -17.45 45.36
C SER A 215 -16.18 -16.00 44.89
N ASN A 216 -15.00 -15.56 44.51
CA ASN A 216 -14.74 -14.24 43.96
C ASN A 216 -14.61 -14.36 42.44
N ASN A 217 -15.39 -13.59 41.69
CA ASN A 217 -15.23 -13.43 40.26
C ASN A 217 -14.89 -11.99 39.94
N THR A 218 -13.81 -11.76 39.20
CA THR A 218 -13.37 -10.42 38.79
C THR A 218 -13.37 -10.35 37.28
N ILE A 219 -14.14 -9.42 36.72
CA ILE A 219 -14.16 -9.13 35.29
C ILE A 219 -13.36 -7.84 35.08
N THR A 220 -12.29 -7.92 34.28
CA THR A 220 -11.46 -6.77 33.91
C THR A 220 -11.66 -6.45 32.44
N ASN A 221 -12.14 -5.24 32.12
CA ASN A 221 -12.30 -4.77 30.76
C ASN A 221 -11.32 -3.62 30.47
N ALA A 222 -10.51 -3.74 29.42
CA ALA A 222 -9.73 -2.62 28.90
C ALA A 222 -10.61 -1.72 28.02
N ASN A 223 -10.46 -0.40 28.15
CA ASN A 223 -11.18 0.58 27.32
C ASN A 223 -10.24 1.17 26.28
N TYR A 224 -10.65 1.14 25.02
CA TYR A 224 -9.90 1.70 23.90
C TYR A 224 -10.65 2.85 23.26
N GLU A 225 -9.96 3.96 23.01
CA GLU A 225 -10.43 4.98 22.07
C GLU A 225 -9.81 4.71 20.71
N THR A 226 -10.65 4.50 19.70
CA THR A 226 -10.20 4.15 18.34
C THR A 226 -10.60 5.24 17.36
N LYS A 227 -9.70 5.69 16.50
CA LYS A 227 -9.97 6.65 15.43
C LYS A 227 -9.46 6.11 14.10
N VAL A 228 -10.23 6.28 13.03
CA VAL A 228 -9.84 5.85 11.69
C VAL A 228 -9.77 7.07 10.78
N ALA A 229 -8.65 7.25 10.08
CA ALA A 229 -8.49 8.17 8.98
C ALA A 229 -8.35 7.39 7.67
N LEU A 230 -9.01 7.87 6.61
CA LEU A 230 -9.00 7.27 5.29
C LEU A 230 -8.83 8.36 4.24
N THR A 231 -7.77 8.24 3.46
CA THR A 231 -7.44 9.16 2.36
C THR A 231 -7.27 8.35 1.08
N ILE A 232 -7.82 8.86 -0.02
CA ILE A 232 -7.79 8.21 -1.34
C ILE A 232 -7.21 9.19 -2.32
N TYR A 233 -6.16 8.78 -3.01
CA TYR A 233 -5.50 9.56 -4.06
C TYR A 233 -5.81 8.95 -5.43
N THR A 234 -5.83 9.80 -6.46
CA THR A 234 -5.88 9.36 -7.85
C THR A 234 -4.47 9.09 -8.38
N ASP A 235 -4.38 8.45 -9.54
CA ASP A 235 -3.14 8.24 -10.30
C ASP A 235 -2.51 9.52 -10.89
N ARG A 236 -3.00 10.68 -10.46
CA ARG A 236 -2.45 12.02 -10.76
C ARG A 236 -1.98 12.75 -9.49
N GLY A 237 -1.85 12.03 -8.37
CA GLY A 237 -1.47 12.59 -7.08
C GLY A 237 -2.56 13.41 -6.36
N SER A 238 -3.71 13.68 -7.00
CA SER A 238 -4.77 14.50 -6.39
C SER A 238 -5.59 13.72 -5.35
N THR A 239 -5.97 14.39 -4.26
CA THR A 239 -6.85 13.81 -3.23
C THR A 239 -8.28 13.70 -3.76
N TYR A 240 -8.80 12.47 -3.78
CA TYR A 240 -10.16 12.14 -4.21
C TYR A 240 -11.16 12.06 -3.04
N TYR A 241 -10.70 11.57 -1.89
CA TYR A 241 -11.48 11.48 -0.66
C TYR A 241 -10.56 11.60 0.54
N ASP A 242 -10.93 12.38 1.54
CA ASP A 242 -10.17 12.49 2.79
C ASP A 242 -11.12 12.74 3.97
N LYS A 243 -11.23 11.74 4.86
CA LYS A 243 -12.08 11.81 6.05
C LYS A 243 -11.49 11.01 7.20
N SER A 244 -11.71 11.51 8.41
CA SER A 244 -11.46 10.77 9.64
C SER A 244 -12.70 10.71 10.53
N ARG A 245 -12.78 9.66 11.35
CA ARG A 245 -13.90 9.44 12.27
C ARG A 245 -13.45 8.65 13.50
N GLY A 246 -13.91 9.07 14.67
CA GLY A 246 -13.82 8.30 15.90
C GLY A 246 -14.78 7.11 15.88
N ALA A 247 -14.32 5.96 16.35
CA ALA A 247 -15.11 4.76 16.40
C ALA A 247 -16.17 4.80 17.48
N PHE A 248 -17.28 4.11 17.22
CA PHE A 248 -18.31 3.90 18.23
C PHE A 248 -17.95 2.66 19.07
N GLY A 249 -17.83 2.86 20.38
CA GLY A 249 -17.51 1.81 21.34
C GLY A 249 -16.06 1.83 21.81
N ASN A 250 -15.79 1.06 22.86
CA ASN A 250 -14.52 1.11 23.61
C ASN A 250 -13.65 -0.13 23.39
N GLN A 251 -13.87 -0.86 22.30
CA GLN A 251 -13.18 -2.11 22.00
C GLN A 251 -12.08 -1.88 20.95
N ILE A 252 -11.04 -2.70 20.99
CA ILE A 252 -9.96 -2.65 20.01
C ILE A 252 -10.46 -2.81 18.56
N ASP A 253 -11.51 -3.62 18.35
CA ASP A 253 -12.08 -3.91 17.04
C ASP A 253 -13.11 -2.88 16.54
N SER A 254 -13.35 -1.80 17.31
CA SER A 254 -14.31 -0.75 16.93
C SER A 254 -13.95 -0.02 15.62
N TYR A 255 -12.71 -0.13 15.13
CA TYR A 255 -12.32 0.41 13.82
C TYR A 255 -13.15 -0.15 12.67
N SER A 256 -13.60 -1.41 12.74
CA SER A 256 -14.23 -2.11 11.61
C SER A 256 -15.53 -1.41 11.15
N ASN A 257 -16.43 -1.14 12.09
CA ASN A 257 -17.68 -0.42 11.82
C ASN A 257 -17.46 1.01 11.30
N THR A 258 -16.39 1.65 11.78
CA THR A 258 -16.01 3.00 11.41
C THR A 258 -15.49 3.04 9.98
N LEU A 259 -14.69 2.04 9.62
CA LEU A 259 -14.14 1.87 8.30
C LEU A 259 -15.25 1.59 7.26
N ASP A 260 -16.18 0.69 7.58
CA ASP A 260 -17.41 0.49 6.80
C ASP A 260 -18.20 1.78 6.60
N TYR A 261 -18.35 2.57 7.67
CA TYR A 261 -19.08 3.83 7.63
C TYR A 261 -18.44 4.83 6.66
N LEU A 262 -17.11 4.95 6.69
CA LEU A 262 -16.34 5.84 5.81
C LEU A 262 -16.43 5.35 4.36
N ILE A 263 -16.22 4.06 4.12
CA ILE A 263 -16.21 3.48 2.77
C ILE A 263 -17.56 3.61 2.09
N LYS A 264 -18.67 3.36 2.81
CA LYS A 264 -20.03 3.53 2.26
C LYS A 264 -20.28 4.95 1.72
N ARG A 265 -19.55 5.96 2.20
CA ARG A 265 -19.68 7.38 1.82
C ARG A 265 -18.55 7.89 0.95
N THR A 266 -17.66 7.01 0.50
CA THR A 266 -16.76 7.36 -0.60
C THR A 266 -17.57 7.60 -1.87
N PRO A 267 -17.01 8.28 -2.90
CA PRO A 267 -17.75 8.54 -4.14
C PRO A 267 -18.25 7.29 -4.88
N PHE A 268 -17.61 6.14 -4.63
CA PHE A 268 -17.97 4.82 -5.16
C PHE A 268 -18.79 3.99 -4.16
N GLY A 269 -19.05 4.53 -2.97
CA GLY A 269 -19.81 3.87 -1.92
C GLY A 269 -21.31 3.81 -2.19
N THR A 270 -21.96 2.80 -1.62
CA THR A 270 -23.42 2.59 -1.67
C THR A 270 -24.25 3.75 -1.10
N LYS A 271 -23.63 4.64 -0.32
CA LYS A 271 -24.23 5.86 0.24
C LYS A 271 -23.47 7.11 -0.23
N SER A 272 -23.07 7.15 -1.50
CA SER A 272 -22.38 8.31 -2.11
C SER A 272 -23.29 9.52 -2.40
N ARG A 273 -24.55 9.49 -1.95
CA ARG A 273 -25.55 10.57 -2.09
C ARG A 273 -25.99 11.09 -0.73
#